data_AF-A0A661DTF2-F1
#
_entry.id   AF-A0A661DTF2-F1
#
_cell.length_a   1.000
_cell.length_b   1.000
_cell.length_c   1.000
_cell.angle_alpha   90.00
_cell.angle_beta   90.00
_cell.angle_gamma   90.00
#
_symmetry.space_group_name_H-M   'P 1'
#
loop_
_entity.id
_entity.type
_entity.pdbx_description
1 polymer ?
#
loop_
_entity_poly.entity_id
_entity_poly.type
_entity_poly.pdbx_seq_one_letter_code
_entity_poly.pdbx_strand_id
1 'polypeptide(L)'
;ARLIDGSSHNVDSNEMAFKIAGSMAIQQAAKTSGIKILEPVMELEVVTPDDYMGDVIGDLSSRRGKIESMEARGPVRVVKALVPLAEMFGYATDLRSRSQGRANYTMQFHSYQEVPTAAATEIVAKVRGE
;
A
#
# COMPACT_ATOMS: atom_id res chain seq x y z
N ALA A 1 -0.09 0.49 -22.47
CA ALA A 1 -0.60 1.33 -23.58
C ALA A 1 -0.04 0.79 -24.88
N ARG A 2 -0.81 0.81 -25.97
CA ARG A 2 -0.39 0.32 -27.29
C ARG A 2 -0.49 1.47 -28.28
N LEU A 3 0.56 1.73 -29.05
CA LEU A 3 0.52 2.68 -30.17
C LEU A 3 -0.29 2.03 -31.30
N ILE A 4 -1.35 2.72 -31.76
CA ILE A 4 -2.25 2.21 -32.80
C ILE A 4 -2.04 2.97 -34.10
N ASP A 5 -1.75 4.27 -34.02
CA ASP A 5 -1.59 5.16 -35.17
C ASP A 5 -0.69 6.36 -34.83
N GLY A 6 -0.20 7.07 -35.85
CA GLY A 6 0.61 8.28 -35.73
C GLY A 6 1.08 8.83 -37.07
N SER A 7 1.52 10.08 -37.08
CA SER A 7 2.08 10.77 -38.26
C SER A 7 3.44 11.39 -37.96
N SER A 8 4.26 11.59 -38.99
CA SER A 8 5.57 12.23 -38.87
C SER A 8 5.80 13.24 -40.00
N HIS A 9 6.75 14.15 -39.78
CA HIS A 9 7.22 15.14 -40.75
C HIS A 9 8.72 14.97 -40.96
N ASN A 10 9.17 14.86 -42.21
CA ASN A 10 10.54 14.47 -42.55
C ASN A 10 11.63 15.42 -42.03
N VAL A 11 11.29 16.68 -41.74
CA VAL A 11 12.26 17.71 -41.32
C VAL A 11 12.11 18.07 -39.84
N ASP A 12 10.87 18.12 -39.34
CA ASP A 12 10.58 18.63 -38.00
C ASP A 12 10.39 17.52 -36.96
N SER A 13 10.15 16.28 -37.40
CA SER A 13 10.05 15.15 -36.48
C SER A 13 11.43 14.69 -36.03
N ASN A 14 11.63 14.71 -34.72
CA ASN A 14 12.83 14.23 -34.05
C ASN A 14 12.44 13.48 -32.76
N GLU A 15 13.41 12.82 -32.14
CA GLU A 15 13.20 12.02 -30.93
C GLU A 15 12.52 12.82 -29.80
N MET A 16 12.92 14.07 -29.60
CA MET A 16 12.36 14.93 -28.56
C MET A 16 10.89 15.26 -28.84
N ALA A 17 10.53 15.53 -30.10
CA ALA A 17 9.15 15.79 -30.51
C ALA A 17 8.24 14.59 -30.19
N PHE A 18 8.69 13.37 -30.47
CA PHE A 18 7.91 12.16 -30.12
C PHE A 18 7.83 11.89 -28.62
N LYS A 19 8.89 12.19 -27.84
CA LYS A 19 8.85 12.11 -26.38
C LYS A 19 7.80 13.06 -25.79
N ILE A 20 7.74 14.29 -26.30
CA ILE A 20 6.76 15.29 -25.88
C ILE A 20 5.35 14.83 -26.27
N ALA A 21 5.15 14.37 -27.50
CA ALA A 21 3.85 13.86 -27.96
C ALA A 21 3.36 12.68 -27.10
N GLY A 22 4.24 11.74 -26.76
CA GLY A 22 3.92 10.63 -25.86
C GLY A 22 3.56 11.09 -24.44
N SER A 23 4.28 12.06 -23.89
CA SER A 23 3.98 12.64 -22.58
C SER A 23 2.58 13.29 -22.56
N MET A 24 2.26 14.09 -23.57
CA MET A 24 0.95 14.73 -23.71
C MET A 24 -0.18 13.70 -23.83
N ALA A 25 0.03 12.64 -24.61
CA ALA A 25 -0.94 11.55 -24.76
C ALA A 25 -1.23 10.85 -23.42
N ILE A 26 -0.19 10.54 -22.64
CA ILE A 26 -0.34 9.93 -21.31
C ILE A 26 -1.08 10.88 -20.36
N GLN A 27 -0.75 12.17 -20.35
CA GLN A 27 -1.43 13.16 -19.51
C GLN A 27 -2.93 13.27 -19.83
N GLN A 28 -3.30 13.23 -21.11
CA GLN A 28 -4.71 13.28 -21.51
C GLN A 28 -5.45 11.99 -21.18
N ALA A 29 -4.82 10.84 -21.40
CA ALA A 29 -5.38 9.55 -21.03
C ALA A 29 -5.55 9.43 -19.50
N ALA A 30 -4.61 9.96 -18.71
CA ALA A 30 -4.66 9.94 -17.26
C ALA A 30 -5.89 10.65 -16.69
N LYS A 31 -6.33 11.75 -17.32
CA LYS A 31 -7.52 12.50 -16.89
C LYS A 31 -8.84 11.77 -17.13
N THR A 32 -8.88 10.84 -18.08
CA THR A 32 -10.13 10.20 -18.55
C THR A 32 -10.23 8.72 -18.19
N SER A 33 -9.13 8.08 -17.81
CA SER A 33 -9.05 6.64 -17.55
C SER A 33 -9.44 6.20 -16.14
N GLY A 34 -9.76 7.13 -15.24
CA GLY A 34 -10.13 6.81 -13.85
C GLY A 34 -8.96 6.24 -13.03
N ILE A 35 -7.77 6.85 -13.16
CA ILE A 35 -6.57 6.44 -12.42
C ILE A 35 -6.85 6.36 -10.92
N LYS A 36 -6.37 5.28 -10.31
CA LYS A 36 -6.46 5.02 -8.87
C LYS A 36 -5.09 5.15 -8.22
N ILE A 37 -5.08 5.70 -7.01
CA ILE A 37 -3.88 5.72 -6.17
C ILE A 37 -3.73 4.32 -5.57
N LEU A 38 -2.50 3.81 -5.58
CA LEU A 38 -2.17 2.53 -4.99
C LEU A 38 -1.33 2.74 -3.72
N GLU A 39 -1.60 1.99 -2.66
CA GLU A 39 -0.76 1.90 -1.47
C GLU A 39 -0.07 0.54 -1.38
N PRO A 40 1.17 0.48 -0.86
CA PRO A 40 1.84 -0.78 -0.59
C PRO A 40 1.21 -1.46 0.63
N VAL A 41 0.83 -2.72 0.46
CA VAL A 41 0.33 -3.59 1.51
C VAL A 41 1.42 -4.58 1.89
N MET A 42 1.61 -4.73 3.19
CA MET A 42 2.63 -5.54 3.81
C MET A 42 2.01 -6.82 4.34
N GLU A 43 2.68 -7.95 4.10
CA GLU A 43 2.41 -9.19 4.82
C GLU A 43 3.15 -9.15 6.15
N LEU A 44 2.38 -9.33 7.22
CA LEU A 44 2.83 -9.27 8.59
C LEU A 44 2.67 -10.64 9.23
N GLU A 45 3.70 -11.11 9.91
CA GLU A 45 3.64 -12.26 10.79
C GLU A 45 3.97 -11.80 12.21
N VAL A 46 3.02 -11.97 13.12
CA VAL A 46 3.15 -11.57 14.53
C VAL A 46 3.15 -12.81 15.40
N VAL A 47 4.19 -12.97 16.21
CA VAL A 47 4.33 -14.09 17.15
C VAL A 47 4.13 -13.54 18.56
N THR A 48 3.08 -13.99 19.25
CA THR A 48 2.70 -13.51 20.59
C THR A 48 2.19 -14.64 21.48
N PRO A 49 2.37 -14.58 22.81
CA PRO A 49 1.65 -15.46 23.74
C PRO A 49 0.13 -15.30 23.62
N ASP A 50 -0.62 -16.36 23.96
CA ASP A 50 -2.09 -16.41 23.91
C ASP A 50 -2.75 -15.28 24.72
N ASP A 51 -2.16 -14.95 25.86
CA ASP A 51 -2.62 -13.90 26.79
C ASP A 51 -2.81 -12.52 26.13
N TYR A 52 -2.02 -12.21 25.10
CA TYR A 52 -2.02 -10.90 24.42
C TYR A 52 -2.61 -10.98 23.00
N MET A 53 -3.11 -12.14 22.58
CA MET A 53 -3.61 -12.36 21.23
C MET A 53 -4.77 -11.40 20.90
N GLY A 54 -5.69 -11.17 21.84
CA GLY A 54 -6.81 -10.25 21.65
C GLY A 54 -6.37 -8.82 21.39
N ASP A 55 -5.39 -8.32 22.15
CA ASP A 55 -4.86 -6.96 21.99
C ASP A 55 -4.13 -6.79 20.65
N VAL A 56 -3.39 -7.81 20.21
CA VAL A 56 -2.70 -7.80 18.91
C VAL A 56 -3.69 -7.79 17.76
N ILE A 57 -4.73 -8.62 17.80
CA ILE A 57 -5.76 -8.66 16.75
C ILE A 57 -6.53 -7.34 16.71
N GLY A 58 -6.85 -6.78 17.87
CA GLY A 58 -7.51 -5.48 17.97
C GLY A 58 -6.68 -4.35 17.35
N ASP A 59 -5.36 -4.32 17.63
CA ASP A 59 -4.45 -3.34 17.04
C ASP A 59 -4.37 -3.48 15.51
N LEU A 60 -4.17 -4.70 15.01
CA LEU A 60 -4.11 -4.96 13.57
C LEU A 60 -5.41 -4.56 12.87
N SER A 61 -6.56 -4.86 13.47
CA SER A 61 -7.87 -4.47 12.93
C SER A 61 -8.05 -2.95 12.90
N SER A 62 -7.58 -2.24 13.93
CA SER A 62 -7.63 -0.78 13.97
C SER A 62 -6.77 -0.12 12.87
N ARG A 63 -5.72 -0.82 12.41
CA ARG A 63 -4.80 -0.41 11.34
C ARG A 63 -5.26 -0.85 9.95
N ARG A 64 -6.56 -1.09 9.74
CA ARG A 64 -7.10 -1.62 8.49
C ARG A 64 -6.47 -2.96 8.08
N GLY A 65 -5.93 -3.71 9.05
CA GLY A 65 -5.30 -4.99 8.82
C GLY A 65 -6.35 -6.09 8.59
N LYS A 66 -6.12 -6.92 7.58
CA LYS A 66 -6.92 -8.11 7.30
C LYS A 66 -6.18 -9.34 7.83
N ILE A 67 -6.78 -10.04 8.79
CA ILE A 67 -6.23 -11.30 9.30
C ILE A 67 -6.44 -12.40 8.24
N GLU A 68 -5.37 -13.05 7.83
CA GLU A 68 -5.38 -14.14 6.86
C GLU A 68 -5.44 -15.50 7.58
N SER A 69 -4.59 -15.69 8.60
CA SER A 69 -4.59 -16.92 9.38
C SER A 69 -4.08 -16.71 10.81
N MET A 70 -4.45 -17.67 11.67
CA MET A 70 -3.96 -17.76 13.04
C MET A 70 -3.53 -19.21 13.29
N GLU A 71 -2.26 -19.39 13.63
CA GLU A 71 -1.65 -20.70 13.82
C GLU A 71 -1.12 -20.85 15.26
N ALA A 72 -1.26 -22.05 15.82
CA ALA A 72 -0.71 -22.39 17.12
C ALA A 72 0.70 -22.97 16.97
N ARG A 73 1.69 -22.41 17.65
CA ARG A 73 3.06 -22.94 17.67
C ARG A 73 3.54 -23.14 19.10
N GLY A 74 3.09 -24.24 19.71
CA GLY A 74 3.38 -24.54 21.11
C GLY A 74 2.74 -23.51 22.05
N PRO A 75 3.50 -22.82 22.92
CA PRO A 75 2.96 -21.83 23.86
C PRO A 75 2.68 -20.46 23.23
N VAL A 76 2.98 -20.25 21.95
CA VAL A 76 2.78 -18.99 21.23
C VAL A 76 1.80 -19.15 20.08
N ARG A 77 1.16 -18.04 19.70
CA ARG A 77 0.31 -17.89 18.53
C ARG A 77 1.05 -17.10 17.46
N VAL A 78 0.84 -17.50 16.22
CA VAL A 78 1.34 -16.82 15.03
C VAL A 78 0.13 -16.26 14.29
N VAL A 79 0.09 -14.94 14.12
CA VAL A 79 -0.99 -14.24 13.42
C VAL A 79 -0.42 -13.69 12.12
N LYS A 80 -1.00 -14.10 10.99
CA LYS A 80 -0.66 -13.58 9.66
C LYS A 80 -1.72 -12.58 9.22
N ALA A 81 -1.28 -11.40 8.79
CA ALA A 81 -2.18 -10.33 8.38
C ALA A 81 -1.61 -9.52 7.21
N LEU A 82 -2.50 -8.97 6.40
CA LEU A 82 -2.16 -7.97 5.39
C LEU A 82 -2.50 -6.58 5.93
N VAL A 83 -1.52 -5.69 6.01
CA VAL A 83 -1.70 -4.35 6.57
C VAL A 83 -1.10 -3.29 5.64
N PRO A 84 -1.80 -2.18 5.35
CA PRO A 84 -1.23 -1.08 4.60
C PRO A 84 -0.02 -0.48 5.31
N LEU A 85 1.09 -0.26 4.60
CA LEU A 85 2.34 0.24 5.20
C LEU A 85 2.15 1.59 5.90
N ALA A 86 1.25 2.44 5.38
CA ALA A 86 0.92 3.74 5.97
C ALA A 86 0.40 3.63 7.41
N GLU A 87 -0.18 2.50 7.79
CA GLU A 87 -0.72 2.26 9.14
C GLU A 87 0.31 1.62 10.08
N MET A 88 1.51 1.27 9.58
CA MET A 88 2.53 0.51 10.35
C MET A 88 3.57 1.41 11.04
N PHE A 89 3.52 2.73 10.85
CA PHE A 89 4.40 3.65 11.56
C PHE A 89 4.17 3.54 13.07
N GLY A 90 5.25 3.35 13.83
CA GLY A 90 5.20 3.18 15.28
C GLY A 90 4.82 1.78 15.77
N TYR A 91 4.50 0.83 14.87
CA TYR A 91 3.97 -0.48 15.23
C TYR A 91 4.87 -1.26 16.21
N ALA A 92 6.19 -1.18 16.06
CA ALA A 92 7.13 -1.86 16.98
C ALA A 92 6.96 -1.40 18.44
N THR A 93 6.72 -0.10 18.65
CA THR A 93 6.52 0.48 19.99
C THR A 93 5.17 0.06 20.55
N ASP A 94 4.12 0.13 19.74
CA ASP A 94 2.76 -0.21 20.15
C ASP A 94 2.64 -1.70 20.48
N LEU A 95 3.21 -2.57 19.64
CA LEU A 95 3.27 -4.01 19.89
C LEU A 95 4.03 -4.34 21.17
N ARG A 96 5.16 -3.67 21.42
CA ARG A 96 5.93 -3.84 22.66
C ARG A 96 5.11 -3.45 23.88
N SER A 97 4.39 -2.33 23.82
CA SER A 97 3.53 -1.87 24.92
C SER A 97 2.41 -2.87 25.22
N ARG A 98 1.67 -3.30 24.20
CA ARG A 98 0.53 -4.23 24.32
C ARG A 98 0.93 -5.63 24.79
N SER A 99 2.10 -6.11 24.36
CA SER A 99 2.58 -7.45 24.70
C SER A 99 3.55 -7.49 25.89
N GLN A 100 3.75 -6.36 26.59
CA GLN A 100 4.80 -6.22 27.61
C GLN A 100 6.20 -6.64 27.10
N GLY A 101 6.44 -6.43 25.80
CA GLY A 101 7.67 -6.81 25.10
C GLY A 101 7.85 -8.30 24.83
N ARG A 102 6.78 -9.10 24.91
CA ARG A 102 6.80 -10.55 24.69
C ARG A 102 6.40 -10.97 23.28
N ALA A 103 5.89 -10.05 22.46
CA ALA A 103 5.58 -10.31 21.06
C ALA A 103 6.70 -9.82 20.12
N ASN A 104 6.84 -10.51 18.99
CA ASN A 104 7.71 -10.13 17.88
C ASN A 104 6.91 -10.07 16.59
N TYR A 105 7.39 -9.32 15.61
CA TYR A 105 6.79 -9.29 14.27
C TYR A 105 7.85 -9.27 13.17
N THR A 106 7.46 -9.77 12.01
CA THR A 106 8.18 -9.60 10.75
C THR A 106 7.23 -9.02 9.71
N MET A 107 7.77 -8.19 8.82
CA MET A 107 7.00 -7.49 7.80
C MET A 107 7.72 -7.57 6.46
N GLN A 108 7.01 -7.94 5.40
CA GLN A 108 7.53 -7.96 4.04
C GLN A 108 6.52 -7.39 3.04
N PHE A 109 7.02 -6.83 1.93
CA PHE A 109 6.13 -6.33 0.89
C PHE A 109 5.35 -7.49 0.26
N HIS A 110 4.04 -7.31 0.11
CA HIS A 110 3.16 -8.30 -0.53
C HIS A 110 2.68 -7.80 -1.89
N SER A 111 2.00 -6.66 -1.93
CA SER A 111 1.34 -6.16 -3.13
C SER A 111 1.00 -4.68 -3.05
N TYR A 112 0.71 -4.06 -4.18
CA TYR A 112 -0.02 -2.79 -4.22
C TYR A 112 -1.53 -3.02 -4.24
N GLN A 113 -2.28 -2.23 -3.49
CA GLN A 113 -3.75 -2.24 -3.48
C GLN A 113 -4.30 -0.84 -3.66
N GLU A 114 -5.53 -0.73 -4.16
CA GLU A 114 -6.21 0.56 -4.32
C GLU A 114 -6.45 1.22 -2.95
N VAL A 115 -6.04 2.47 -2.84
CA VAL A 115 -6.28 3.29 -1.65
C VAL A 115 -7.79 3.53 -1.51
N PRO A 116 -8.38 3.38 -0.31
CA PRO A 116 -9.77 3.73 -0.07
C PRO A 116 -10.09 5.15 -0.53
N THR A 117 -11.25 5.36 -1.13
CA THR A 117 -11.61 6.65 -1.78
C THR A 117 -11.48 7.86 -0.85
N ALA A 118 -11.79 7.68 0.45
CA ALA A 118 -11.65 8.73 1.46
C ALA A 118 -10.17 9.19 1.61
N ALA A 119 -9.26 8.24 1.82
CA ALA A 119 -7.83 8.53 1.95
C ALA A 119 -7.22 9.02 0.63
N ALA A 120 -7.66 8.48 -0.51
CA ALA A 120 -7.20 8.95 -1.82
C ALA A 120 -7.54 10.44 -2.06
N THR A 121 -8.73 10.87 -1.64
CA THR A 121 -9.16 12.28 -1.79
C THR A 121 -8.30 13.21 -0.94
N GLU A 122 -8.00 12.82 0.31
CA GLU A 122 -7.13 13.58 1.20
C GLU A 122 -5.69 13.71 0.66
N ILE A 123 -5.13 12.62 0.12
CA ILE A 123 -3.81 12.63 -0.51
C ILE A 123 -3.78 13.60 -1.69
N VAL A 124 -4.82 13.59 -2.53
CA VAL A 124 -4.90 14.50 -3.69
C VAL A 124 -5.00 15.97 -3.24
N ALA A 125 -5.83 16.27 -2.25
CA ALA A 125 -5.98 17.62 -1.70
C ALA A 125 -4.63 18.14 -1.16
N LYS A 126 -3.97 17.33 -0.31
CA LYS A 126 -2.67 17.67 0.28
C LYS A 126 -1.58 17.93 -0.77
N VAL A 127 -1.52 17.14 -1.84
CA VAL A 127 -0.54 17.32 -2.92
C VAL A 127 -0.84 18.57 -3.75
N ARG A 128 -2.12 18.95 -3.89
CA ARG A 128 -2.55 20.15 -4.60
C ARG A 128 -2.48 21.42 -3.75
N GLY A 129 -2.32 21.28 -2.43
CA GLY A 129 -2.31 22.40 -1.49
C GLY A 129 -3.71 22.92 -1.15
N GLU A 130 -4.72 22.07 -1.30
CA GLU A 130 -6.12 22.30 -0.91
C GLU A 130 -6.40 21.77 0.50
#